data_AF-A0A0N1LBE5-F1
#
_entry.id   AF-A0A0N1LBE5-F1
#
_cell.length_a   1.000
_cell.length_b   1.000
_cell.length_c   1.000
_cell.angle_alpha   90.00
_cell.angle_beta   90.00
_cell.angle_gamma   90.00
#
_symmetry.space_group_name_H-M   'P 1'
#
loop_
_entity.id
_entity.type
_entity.pdbx_description
1 polymer ?
#
loop_
_entity_poly.entity_id
_entity_poly.type
_entity_poly.pdbx_seq_one_letter_code
_entity_poly.pdbx_strand_id
1 'polypeptide(L)'
;MNRTPLAALALVTALVTASAAAFGTQATAPQKNPQAFQFNVEVRVGSAQPQAVGLAVLPRQVVRVPMGSDLILEVNAPAQDNEPSLVRLLRGTDNLAQVLHESRTLAPASVARTLAYRVCGQSVTFISPAPPAVPSCG
;
A
#
# COMPACT_ATOMS: atom_id res chain seq x y z
N MET A 1 -27.25 -41.08 -69.28
CA MET A 1 -28.70 -41.13 -69.54
C MET A 1 -29.45 -40.98 -68.23
N ASN A 2 -30.41 -40.06 -68.24
CA ASN A 2 -31.62 -40.03 -67.42
C ASN A 2 -31.59 -39.74 -65.91
N ARG A 3 -32.18 -38.57 -65.62
CA ARG A 3 -33.33 -38.34 -64.73
C ARG A 3 -33.05 -37.96 -63.28
N THR A 4 -33.11 -36.64 -63.06
CA THR A 4 -33.78 -36.01 -61.92
C THR A 4 -35.13 -36.70 -61.61
N PRO A 5 -35.51 -36.74 -60.33
CA PRO A 5 -36.74 -36.04 -59.98
C PRO A 5 -36.66 -35.23 -58.67
N LEU A 6 -37.44 -34.14 -58.68
CA LEU A 6 -37.86 -33.32 -57.55
C LEU A 6 -38.74 -34.12 -56.58
N ALA A 7 -38.70 -33.75 -55.29
CA ALA A 7 -39.78 -33.73 -54.29
C ALA A 7 -39.13 -33.81 -52.88
N ALA A 8 -39.55 -33.14 -51.83
CA ALA A 8 -40.60 -32.17 -51.59
C ALA A 8 -40.19 -31.40 -50.32
N LEU A 9 -40.43 -30.09 -50.28
CA LEU A 9 -40.34 -29.32 -49.04
C LEU A 9 -41.47 -29.77 -48.11
N ALA A 10 -41.12 -30.30 -46.94
CA ALA A 10 -42.01 -30.34 -45.79
C ALA A 10 -41.48 -29.33 -44.76
N LEU A 11 -42.11 -28.16 -44.72
CA LEU A 11 -41.93 -27.16 -43.68
C LEU A 11 -42.51 -27.73 -42.38
N VAL A 12 -41.66 -28.10 -41.42
CA VAL A 12 -42.08 -28.36 -40.04
C VAL A 12 -41.82 -27.09 -39.25
N THR A 13 -42.88 -26.31 -39.03
CA THR A 13 -42.88 -25.10 -38.23
C THR A 13 -42.74 -25.48 -36.76
N ALA A 14 -41.50 -25.57 -36.27
CA ALA A 14 -41.23 -25.72 -34.84
C ALA A 14 -41.46 -24.37 -34.15
N LEU A 15 -42.54 -24.27 -33.36
CA LEU A 15 -42.75 -23.18 -32.42
C LEU A 15 -41.62 -23.21 -31.38
N VAL A 16 -40.70 -22.26 -31.48
CA VAL A 16 -39.69 -21.99 -30.45
C VAL A 16 -40.35 -21.10 -29.39
N THR A 17 -40.79 -21.71 -28.29
CA THR A 17 -41.09 -21.00 -27.05
C THR A 17 -39.77 -20.52 -26.43
N ALA A 18 -39.39 -19.29 -26.77
CA ALA A 18 -38.25 -18.60 -26.17
C ALA A 18 -38.60 -18.15 -24.75
N SER A 19 -38.22 -18.96 -23.76
CA SER A 19 -38.19 -18.54 -22.36
C SER A 19 -37.14 -17.44 -22.20
N ALA A 20 -37.59 -16.21 -21.98
CA ALA A 20 -36.74 -15.09 -21.60
C ALA A 20 -36.12 -15.36 -20.22
N ALA A 21 -34.97 -16.04 -20.20
CA ALA A 21 -34.10 -16.05 -19.04
C ALA A 21 -33.53 -14.63 -18.92
N ALA A 22 -34.12 -13.83 -18.03
CA ALA A 22 -33.55 -12.59 -17.57
C ALA A 22 -32.22 -12.91 -16.85
N PHE A 23 -31.12 -12.90 -17.58
CA PHE A 23 -29.79 -12.93 -17.01
C PHE A 23 -29.60 -11.59 -16.28
N GLY A 24 -29.86 -11.61 -14.97
CA GLY A 24 -29.52 -10.51 -14.09
C GLY A 24 -28.03 -10.23 -14.23
N THR A 25 -27.69 -9.10 -14.84
CA THR A 25 -26.33 -8.55 -14.84
C THR A 25 -25.99 -8.22 -13.39
N GLN A 26 -25.29 -9.13 -12.71
CA GLN A 26 -24.65 -8.82 -11.44
C GLN A 26 -23.61 -7.76 -11.75
N ALA A 27 -23.92 -6.51 -11.43
CA ALA A 27 -22.96 -5.42 -11.44
C ALA A 27 -21.92 -5.74 -10.38
N THR A 28 -20.80 -6.32 -10.80
CA THR A 28 -19.57 -6.35 -10.00
C THR A 28 -19.19 -4.90 -9.75
N ALA A 29 -19.42 -4.43 -8.52
CA ALA A 29 -18.98 -3.11 -8.09
C ALA A 29 -17.47 -2.99 -8.38
N PRO A 30 -17.00 -1.84 -8.90
CA PRO A 30 -15.59 -1.66 -9.20
C PRO A 30 -14.78 -1.88 -7.93
N GLN A 31 -13.91 -2.89 -7.97
CA GLN A 31 -13.01 -3.23 -6.88
C GLN A 31 -12.03 -2.07 -6.73
N LYS A 32 -12.29 -1.16 -5.78
CA LYS A 32 -11.40 -0.03 -5.46
C LYS A 32 -10.06 -0.63 -5.03
N ASN A 33 -9.07 -0.58 -5.92
CA ASN A 33 -7.71 -1.05 -5.63
C ASN A 33 -7.24 -0.36 -4.32
N PRO A 34 -6.83 -1.10 -3.28
CA PRO A 34 -6.46 -0.49 -2.01
C PRO A 34 -5.32 0.51 -2.22
N GLN A 35 -5.56 1.74 -1.80
CA GLN A 35 -4.60 2.82 -1.94
C GLN A 35 -3.51 2.69 -0.86
N ALA A 36 -2.25 2.70 -1.27
CA ALA A 36 -1.12 2.60 -0.35
C ALA A 36 -0.82 3.94 0.33
N PHE A 37 -0.54 3.90 1.64
CA PHE A 37 -0.06 5.04 2.40
C PHE A 37 1.39 5.36 2.03
N GLN A 38 1.66 6.63 1.70
CA GLN A 38 2.96 7.07 1.22
C GLN A 38 3.77 7.73 2.34
N PHE A 39 5.02 7.32 2.51
CA PHE A 39 5.95 7.87 3.48
C PHE A 39 7.30 8.15 2.84
N ASN A 40 7.90 9.27 3.19
CA ASN A 40 9.30 9.59 2.94
C ASN A 40 9.95 9.82 4.29
N VAL A 41 10.89 8.99 4.68
CA VAL A 41 11.53 9.05 5.99
C VAL A 41 13.03 9.23 5.82
N GLU A 42 13.60 10.22 6.50
CA GLU A 42 15.04 10.45 6.56
C GLU A 42 15.56 10.16 7.97
N VAL A 43 16.67 9.42 8.07
CA VAL A 43 17.32 9.10 9.34
C VAL A 43 18.77 9.54 9.26
N ARG A 44 19.18 10.44 10.17
CA ARG A 44 20.57 10.84 10.31
C ARG A 44 21.14 10.37 11.65
N VAL A 45 22.29 9.69 11.60
CA VAL A 45 23.00 9.20 12.79
C VAL A 45 24.31 9.96 12.97
N GLY A 46 24.50 10.63 14.11
CA GLY A 46 25.71 11.38 14.37
C GLY A 46 25.96 12.49 13.34
N SER A 47 27.17 12.50 12.78
CA SER A 47 27.59 13.39 11.70
C SER A 47 27.44 12.77 10.30
N ALA A 48 27.01 11.51 10.18
CA ALA A 48 26.90 10.80 8.91
C ALA A 48 25.91 11.47 7.94
N GLN A 49 26.01 11.11 6.66
CA GLN A 49 25.01 11.52 5.67
C GLN A 49 23.64 10.93 6.03
N PRO A 50 22.54 11.69 5.89
CA PRO A 50 21.21 11.15 6.13
C PRO A 50 20.86 10.02 5.16
N GLN A 51 20.18 9.00 5.66
CA GLN A 51 19.61 7.93 4.85
C GLN A 51 18.12 8.19 4.64
N ALA A 52 17.71 8.36 3.39
CA ALA A 52 16.32 8.56 3.01
C ALA A 52 15.69 7.27 2.46
N VAL A 53 14.42 7.04 2.77
CA VAL A 53 13.62 5.95 2.23
C VAL A 53 12.21 6.41 1.87
N GLY A 54 11.76 6.07 0.66
CA GLY A 54 10.37 6.21 0.23
C GLY A 54 9.65 4.87 0.36
N LEU A 55 8.47 4.87 0.98
CA LEU A 55 7.68 3.67 1.25
C LEU A 55 6.23 3.87 0.84
N ALA A 56 5.69 2.85 0.17
CA ALA A 56 4.27 2.67 -0.07
C ALA A 56 3.79 1.46 0.74
N VAL A 57 2.96 1.70 1.75
CA VAL A 57 2.49 0.64 2.66
C VAL A 57 1.00 0.43 2.45
N LEU A 58 0.59 -0.78 2.07
CA LEU A 58 -0.82 -1.10 1.88
C LEU A 58 -1.57 -1.11 3.23
N PRO A 59 -2.89 -0.87 3.25
CA PRO A 59 -3.68 -0.90 4.47
C PRO A 59 -3.51 -2.21 5.25
N ARG A 60 -3.46 -2.13 6.58
CA ARG A 60 -3.26 -3.26 7.51
C ARG A 60 -1.91 -3.98 7.37
N GLN A 61 -0.95 -3.39 6.67
CA GLN A 61 0.39 -3.96 6.56
C GLN A 61 1.40 -3.25 7.47
N VAL A 62 2.43 -4.01 7.82
CA VAL A 62 3.61 -3.53 8.51
C VAL A 62 4.81 -3.73 7.59
N VAL A 63 5.58 -2.67 7.37
CA VAL A 63 6.82 -2.71 6.60
C VAL A 63 7.97 -2.36 7.53
N ARG A 64 9.04 -3.15 7.46
CA ARG A 64 10.29 -2.92 8.20
C ARG A 64 11.44 -2.73 7.24
N VAL A 65 12.22 -1.69 7.46
CA VAL A 65 13.36 -1.33 6.60
C VAL A 65 14.61 -1.16 7.45
N PRO A 66 15.67 -1.93 7.20
CA PRO A 66 16.97 -1.67 7.81
C PRO A 66 17.54 -0.31 7.36
N MET A 67 17.90 0.53 8.32
CA MET A 67 18.43 1.89 8.10
C MET A 67 19.94 1.98 8.37
N GLY A 68 20.64 0.83 8.36
CA GLY A 68 22.05 0.73 8.74
C GLY A 68 22.26 0.90 10.26
N SER A 69 23.48 0.60 10.72
CA SER A 69 23.91 0.84 12.12
C SER A 69 22.91 0.33 13.17
N ASP A 70 22.43 -0.91 13.03
CA ASP A 70 21.42 -1.56 13.90
C ASP A 70 20.01 -0.94 13.95
N LEU A 71 19.74 0.09 13.15
CA LEU A 71 18.44 0.76 13.13
C LEU A 71 17.46 0.10 12.15
N ILE A 72 16.19 0.03 12.56
CA ILE A 72 15.09 -0.44 11.74
C ILE A 72 13.98 0.62 11.77
N LEU A 73 13.53 1.05 10.59
CA LEU A 73 12.31 1.83 10.43
C LEU A 73 11.13 0.88 10.27
N GLU A 74 10.16 0.93 11.19
CA GLU A 74 8.89 0.19 11.10
C GLU A 74 7.75 1.15 10.80
N VAL A 75 6.96 0.84 9.79
CA VAL A 75 5.75 1.59 9.42
C VAL A 75 4.56 0.64 9.42
N ASN A 76 3.57 0.93 10.27
CA ASN A 76 2.29 0.22 10.31
C ASN A 76 1.20 1.12 9.71
N ALA A 77 0.63 0.68 8.60
CA ALA A 77 -0.46 1.35 7.94
C ALA A 77 -1.82 0.89 8.51
N PRO A 78 -2.72 1.82 8.82
CA PRO A 78 -4.03 1.50 9.37
C PRO A 78 -4.93 0.87 8.30
N ALA A 79 -6.13 0.47 8.71
CA ALA A 79 -7.11 -0.05 7.76
C ALA A 79 -7.77 1.06 6.93
N GLN A 80 -7.90 2.25 7.51
CA GLN A 80 -8.69 3.35 6.96
C GLN A 80 -7.91 4.68 7.04
N ASP A 81 -8.23 5.63 6.16
CA ASP A 81 -7.55 6.93 6.04
C ASP A 81 -7.75 7.85 7.26
N ASN A 82 -8.81 7.63 8.03
CA ASN A 82 -9.14 8.39 9.24
C ASN A 82 -8.47 7.83 10.50
N GLU A 83 -7.72 6.74 10.39
CA GLU A 83 -6.95 6.16 11.47
C GLU A 83 -5.47 6.60 11.34
N PRO A 84 -4.75 6.79 12.45
CA PRO A 84 -3.34 7.17 12.39
C PRO A 84 -2.47 5.98 11.98
N SER A 85 -1.48 6.25 11.13
CA SER A 85 -0.39 5.31 10.90
C SER A 85 0.66 5.43 12.00
N LEU A 86 1.33 4.31 12.28
CA LEU A 86 2.38 4.24 13.29
C LEU A 86 3.74 4.16 12.61
N VAL A 87 4.65 5.06 12.99
CA VAL A 87 6.03 5.04 12.50
C VAL A 87 6.95 4.93 13.70
N ARG A 88 7.76 3.89 13.73
CA ARG A 88 8.71 3.58 14.80
C ARG A 88 10.12 3.53 14.27
N LEU A 89 11.03 4.07 15.07
CA LEU A 89 12.45 3.82 14.91
C LEU A 89 12.86 2.80 15.99
N LEU A 90 13.40 1.67 15.57
CA LEU A 90 13.84 0.59 16.42
C LEU A 90 15.37 0.44 16.35
N ARG A 91 15.97 -0.16 17.37
CA ARG A 91 17.39 -0.55 17.42
C ARG A 91 17.53 -2.02 17.78
N GLY A 92 18.31 -2.76 17.00
CA GLY A 92 18.60 -4.17 17.20
C GLY A 92 18.27 -5.01 15.96
N THR A 93 18.13 -6.32 16.17
CA THR A 93 17.70 -7.28 15.14
C THR A 93 16.21 -7.57 15.32
N ASP A 94 15.47 -7.79 14.24
CA ASP A 94 13.99 -7.87 14.18
C ASP A 94 13.27 -8.27 15.48
N ASN A 95 13.54 -9.48 16.00
CA ASN A 95 12.82 -10.05 17.15
C ASN A 95 13.35 -9.59 18.52
N LEU A 96 14.46 -8.87 18.56
CA LEU A 96 15.13 -8.32 19.74
C LEU A 96 15.21 -6.79 19.70
N ALA A 97 14.49 -6.15 18.77
CA ALA A 97 14.61 -4.73 18.53
C ALA A 97 13.89 -3.90 19.62
N GLN A 98 14.60 -2.95 20.22
CA GLN A 98 14.07 -1.98 21.16
C GLN A 98 13.46 -0.79 20.41
N VAL A 99 12.27 -0.34 20.80
CA VAL A 99 11.67 0.90 20.28
C VAL A 99 12.45 2.10 20.83
N LEU A 100 13.10 2.86 19.94
CA LEU A 100 13.77 4.12 20.29
C LEU A 100 12.80 5.31 20.25
N HIS A 101 11.87 5.31 19.29
CA HIS A 101 10.84 6.33 19.17
C HIS A 101 9.61 5.77 18.46
N GLU A 102 8.42 6.26 18.84
CA GLU A 102 7.15 5.97 18.19
C GLU A 102 6.41 7.28 17.89
N SER A 103 5.92 7.43 16.67
CA SER A 103 5.12 8.58 16.24
C SER A 103 3.84 8.11 15.55
N ARG A 104 2.76 8.87 15.74
CA ARG A 104 1.48 8.67 15.08
C ARG A 104 1.25 9.78 14.09
N THR A 105 0.85 9.43 12.88
CA THR A 105 0.61 10.42 11.83
C THR A 105 -0.77 10.20 11.22
N LEU A 106 -1.54 11.27 11.09
CA LEU A 106 -2.86 11.23 10.47
C LEU A 106 -2.78 11.92 9.12
N ALA A 107 -2.91 11.15 8.05
CA ALA A 107 -2.97 11.63 6.68
C ALA A 107 -3.70 10.60 5.82
N PRO A 108 -4.53 11.03 4.85
CA PRO A 108 -5.09 10.12 3.86
C PRO A 108 -3.99 9.41 3.07
N ALA A 109 -4.26 8.20 2.58
CA ALA A 109 -3.31 7.44 1.76
C ALA A 109 -2.83 8.18 0.49
N SER A 110 -3.58 9.19 0.02
CA SER A 110 -3.20 10.04 -1.13
C SER A 110 -2.10 11.04 -0.85
N VAL A 111 -1.79 11.32 0.43
CA VAL A 111 -0.86 12.37 0.81
C VAL A 111 0.41 11.76 1.38
N ALA A 112 1.54 12.06 0.74
CA ALA A 112 2.84 11.61 1.22
C ALA A 112 3.22 12.33 2.52
N ARG A 113 3.66 11.56 3.51
CA ARG A 113 4.18 12.09 4.77
C ARG A 113 5.70 12.16 4.75
N THR A 114 6.26 13.32 5.06
CA THR A 114 7.70 13.52 5.16
C THR A 114 8.12 13.60 6.63
N LEU A 115 8.90 12.63 7.08
CA LEU A 115 9.33 12.48 8.48
C LEU A 115 10.85 12.41 8.56
N ALA A 116 11.41 12.91 9.65
CA ALA A 116 12.85 12.83 9.89
C ALA A 116 13.18 12.40 11.32
N TYR A 117 14.28 11.65 11.45
CA TYR A 117 14.88 11.28 12.71
C TYR A 117 16.33 11.73 12.75
N ARG A 118 16.73 12.32 13.88
CA ARG A 118 18.12 12.56 14.21
C ARG A 118 18.50 11.71 15.42
N VAL A 119 19.53 10.90 15.28
CA VAL A 119 20.02 9.99 16.33
C VAL A 119 21.39 10.46 16.79
N CYS A 120 21.48 10.91 18.03
CA CYS A 120 22.72 11.35 18.68
C CYS A 120 23.03 10.43 19.86
N GLY A 121 23.92 9.44 19.64
CA GLY A 121 24.19 8.40 20.61
C GLY A 121 22.95 7.57 20.93
N GLN A 122 22.41 7.73 22.14
CA GLN A 122 21.17 7.07 22.60
C GLN A 122 19.93 7.96 22.47
N SER A 123 20.09 9.24 22.16
CA SER A 123 18.97 10.17 22.02
C SER A 123 18.43 10.18 20.60
N VAL A 124 17.10 10.14 20.46
CA VAL A 124 16.40 10.28 19.18
C VAL A 124 15.56 11.55 19.20
N THR A 125 15.75 12.43 18.24
CA THR A 125 14.88 13.57 17.95
C THR A 125 14.03 13.25 16.74
N PHE A 126 12.70 13.25 16.91
CA PHE A 126 11.75 13.18 15.80
C PHE A 126 11.43 14.58 15.29
N ILE A 127 11.41 14.75 13.97
CA ILE A 127 11.20 16.03 13.30
C ILE A 127 10.13 15.83 12.22
N SER A 128 8.98 16.48 12.38
CA SER A 128 7.87 16.41 11.43
C SER A 128 7.20 17.79 11.31
N PRO A 129 7.00 18.32 10.09
CA PRO A 129 7.45 17.75 8.81
C PRO A 129 8.98 17.70 8.70
N ALA A 130 9.50 16.82 7.85
CA ALA A 130 10.95 16.74 7.61
C ALA A 130 11.46 18.07 7.02
N PRO A 131 12.57 18.63 7.56
CA PRO A 131 13.22 19.81 6.98
C PRO A 131 13.93 19.44 5.66
N PRO A 132 14.34 20.43 4.84
CA PRO A 132 15.12 20.17 3.62
C PRO A 132 16.45 19.45 3.87
N ALA A 133 16.99 19.56 5.09
CA ALA A 133 18.18 18.84 5.53
C ALA A 133 18.05 18.52 7.01
N VAL A 134 18.25 17.25 7.39
CA VAL A 134 18.28 16.86 8.80
C VAL A 134 19.57 17.35 9.46
N PRO A 135 19.49 18.16 10.53
CA PRO A 135 20.69 18.68 11.19
C PRO A 135 21.55 17.55 11.75
N SER A 136 22.88 17.72 11.76
CA SER A 136 23.78 16.77 12.41
C SER A 136 23.61 16.79 13.93
N CYS A 137 24.20 15.80 14.59
CA CYS A 137 24.61 15.97 15.98
C CYS A 137 25.70 17.04 16.02
N GLY A 138 25.64 17.91 17.04
CA GLY A 138 26.54 19.07 17.19
C GLY A 138 28.01 18.71 17.22
#